data_AF-A0A067Q788-F1
#
_entry.id   AF-A0A067Q788-F1
#
_cell.length_a   1.000
_cell.length_b   1.000
_cell.length_c   1.000
_cell.angle_alpha   90.00
_cell.angle_beta   90.00
_cell.angle_gamma   90.00
#
_symmetry.space_group_name_H-M   'P 1'
#
loop_
_entity.id
_entity.type
_entity.pdbx_description
1 polymer ?
#
loop_
_entity_poly.entity_id
_entity_poly.type
_entity_poly.pdbx_seq_one_letter_code
_entity_poly.pdbx_strand_id
1 'polypeptide(L)'
;LLEHNPKINWQTYTLNLSRCPDTCQNQQGPISVQEEEHPAIIAVRAHGNKSIELAEKAVQGQKKKTLEEMVPREYWKYQRIFEKKASECFPIKHPWDNAIELKEGWKP
;
A
#
# COMPACT_ATOMS: atom_id res chain seq x y z
N LEU A 1 10.17 -7.09 22.83
CA LEU A 1 10.65 -6.17 21.77
C LEU A 1 12.05 -6.50 21.23
N LEU A 2 12.80 -7.45 21.79
CA LEU A 2 14.14 -7.84 21.28
C LEU A 2 14.13 -9.12 20.43
N GLU A 3 13.10 -9.94 20.58
CA GLU A 3 12.91 -11.20 19.86
C GLU A 3 12.36 -10.92 18.45
N HIS A 4 12.78 -11.72 17.48
CA HIS A 4 12.40 -11.63 16.06
C HIS A 4 12.86 -10.39 15.30
N ASN A 5 13.63 -9.51 15.93
CA ASN A 5 14.14 -8.34 15.24
C ASN A 5 15.26 -8.72 14.26
N PRO A 6 15.16 -8.36 12.98
CA PRO A 6 16.26 -8.53 12.03
C PRO A 6 17.45 -7.66 12.43
N LYS A 7 18.65 -8.15 12.12
CA LYS A 7 19.85 -7.29 12.05
C LYS A 7 19.89 -6.69 10.65
N ILE A 8 19.78 -5.37 10.57
CA ILE A 8 19.82 -4.62 9.32
C ILE A 8 21.13 -3.85 9.25
N ASN A 9 21.88 -3.99 8.16
CA ASN A 9 23.01 -3.14 7.83
C ASN A 9 22.69 -2.34 6.57
N TRP A 10 22.50 -1.03 6.75
CA TRP A 10 22.15 -0.10 5.67
C TRP A 10 23.32 0.26 4.75
N GLN A 11 24.57 0.12 5.20
CA GLN A 11 25.75 0.41 4.38
C GLN A 11 26.03 -0.72 3.39
N THR A 12 25.81 -1.96 3.83
CA THR A 12 26.00 -3.15 2.98
C THR A 12 24.70 -3.67 2.38
N TYR A 13 23.56 -3.01 2.68
CA TYR A 13 22.21 -3.43 2.28
C TYR A 13 21.89 -4.89 2.63
N THR A 14 22.30 -5.34 3.82
CA THR A 14 22.05 -6.72 4.26
C THR A 14 20.99 -6.80 5.35
N LEU A 15 20.12 -7.80 5.25
CA LEU A 15 19.09 -8.13 6.23
C LEU A 15 19.29 -9.57 6.71
N ASN A 16 19.41 -9.75 8.02
CA ASN A 16 19.68 -11.05 8.61
C ASN A 16 18.70 -11.37 9.75
N LEU A 17 18.01 -12.50 9.64
CA LEU A 17 16.99 -12.97 10.60
C LEU A 17 17.60 -13.91 11.67
N SER A 18 18.67 -13.46 12.33
CA SER A 18 19.43 -14.29 13.30
C SER A 18 18.85 -14.35 14.71
N ARG A 19 17.76 -13.63 15.01
CA ARG A 19 17.21 -13.52 16.38
C ARG A 19 15.85 -14.21 16.51
N CYS A 20 15.82 -15.52 16.34
CA CYS A 20 14.64 -16.35 16.61
C CYS A 20 14.84 -17.07 17.97
N PRO A 21 13.99 -16.84 18.99
CA PRO A 21 14.07 -17.58 20.25
C PRO A 21 13.67 -19.05 20.06
N ASP A 22 14.21 -19.96 20.89
CA ASP A 22 13.94 -21.40 20.79
C ASP A 22 12.48 -21.77 21.09
N THR A 23 11.74 -20.89 21.77
CA THR A 23 10.29 -21.01 21.99
C THR A 23 9.46 -20.65 20.75
N CYS A 24 10.09 -20.14 19.68
CA CYS A 24 9.39 -19.78 18.47
C CYS A 24 8.94 -21.04 17.72
N GLN A 25 7.62 -21.18 17.57
CA GLN A 25 7.01 -22.29 16.83
C GLN A 25 7.12 -22.13 15.30
N ASN A 26 7.76 -21.06 14.81
CA ASN A 26 7.98 -20.85 13.40
C ASN A 26 9.24 -21.61 12.95
N GLN A 27 9.10 -22.94 12.85
CA GLN A 27 10.17 -23.86 12.40
C GLN A 27 10.34 -23.87 10.88
N GLN A 28 9.80 -22.89 10.18
CA GLN A 28 10.02 -22.75 8.75
C GLN A 28 11.50 -22.43 8.57
N GLY A 29 12.28 -23.45 8.17
CA GLY A 29 13.64 -23.27 7.70
C GLY A 29 13.70 -22.21 6.59
N PRO A 30 14.90 -21.71 6.23
CA PRO A 30 15.03 -20.76 5.13
C PRO A 30 14.26 -21.30 3.93
N ILE A 31 13.30 -20.51 3.44
CA ILE A 31 12.54 -20.85 2.25
C ILE A 31 13.57 -21.00 1.14
N SER A 32 13.77 -22.23 0.67
CA SER A 32 14.53 -22.51 -0.53
C SER A 32 13.74 -21.92 -1.70
N VAL A 33 13.98 -20.65 -2.02
CA VAL A 33 13.47 -20.04 -3.24
C VAL A 33 14.18 -20.79 -4.36
N GLN A 34 13.48 -21.73 -4.99
CA GLN A 34 13.92 -22.28 -6.26
C GLN A 34 13.95 -21.09 -7.21
N GLU A 35 15.13 -20.81 -7.77
CA GLU A 35 15.35 -19.74 -8.73
C GLU A 35 14.69 -20.16 -10.05
N GLU A 36 13.36 -20.12 -10.06
CA GLU A 36 12.52 -20.37 -11.21
C GLU A 36 12.68 -19.16 -12.13
N GLU A 37 13.35 -19.34 -13.27
CA GLU A 37 13.57 -18.28 -14.27
C GLU A 37 12.28 -17.52 -14.54
N HIS A 38 12.24 -16.26 -14.11
CA HIS A 38 11.04 -15.45 -14.22
C HIS A 38 10.78 -15.14 -15.70
N PRO A 39 9.63 -15.55 -16.26
CA PRO A 39 9.29 -15.16 -17.62
C PRO A 39 9.19 -13.64 -17.70
N ALA A 40 9.78 -13.06 -18.74
CA ALA A 40 9.85 -11.60 -18.96
C ALA A 40 8.48 -10.88 -19.03
N ILE A 41 7.38 -11.62 -19.01
CA ILE A 41 6.01 -11.10 -19.03
C ILE A 41 5.21 -11.83 -17.94
N ILE A 42 5.10 -11.20 -16.77
CA ILE A 42 4.12 -11.59 -15.77
C ILE A 42 2.77 -11.09 -16.27
N ALA A 43 1.93 -11.98 -16.79
CA ALA A 43 0.53 -11.69 -17.00
C ALA A 43 -0.13 -11.50 -15.63
N VAL A 44 -0.12 -10.27 -15.11
CA VAL A 44 -0.83 -9.91 -13.88
C VAL A 44 -2.31 -10.06 -14.19
N ARG A 45 -2.86 -11.23 -13.89
CA ARG A 45 -4.29 -11.47 -13.93
C ARG A 45 -4.89 -10.56 -12.85
N ALA A 46 -5.47 -9.43 -13.26
CA ALA A 46 -6.08 -8.44 -12.38
C ALA A 46 -7.41 -8.96 -11.79
N HIS A 47 -7.39 -10.17 -11.21
CA HIS A 47 -8.47 -10.62 -10.36
C HIS A 47 -8.31 -9.90 -9.02
N GLY A 48 -9.41 -9.38 -8.49
CA GLY A 48 -9.43 -8.84 -7.13
C GLY A 48 -8.92 -9.90 -6.15
N ASN A 49 -8.12 -9.49 -5.17
CA ASN A 49 -7.69 -10.42 -4.14
C ASN A 49 -8.87 -10.81 -3.23
N LYS A 50 -8.70 -11.86 -2.41
CA LYS A 50 -9.75 -12.30 -1.47
C LYS A 50 -10.20 -11.21 -0.49
N SER A 51 -9.32 -10.26 -0.16
CA SER A 51 -9.69 -9.12 0.67
C SER A 51 -10.68 -8.19 -0.03
N ILE A 52 -10.54 -7.96 -1.34
CA ILE A 52 -11.48 -7.17 -2.14
C ILE A 52 -12.84 -7.88 -2.19
N GLU A 53 -12.87 -9.18 -2.50
CA GLU A 53 -14.12 -9.97 -2.52
C GLU A 53 -14.86 -9.90 -1.17
N LEU A 54 -14.13 -10.02 -0.05
CA LEU A 54 -14.70 -9.94 1.30
C LEU A 54 -15.26 -8.55 1.60
N ALA A 55 -14.52 -7.50 1.23
CA ALA A 55 -14.98 -6.11 1.41
C ALA A 55 -16.25 -5.83 0.61
N GLU A 56 -16.31 -6.27 -0.65
CA GLU A 56 -17.50 -6.13 -1.51
C GLU A 56 -18.72 -6.86 -0.91
N LYS A 57 -18.54 -8.12 -0.49
CA LYS A 57 -19.61 -8.90 0.17
C LYS A 57 -20.09 -8.25 1.47
N ALA A 58 -19.19 -7.67 2.26
CA ALA A 58 -19.57 -6.97 3.47
C ALA A 58 -20.44 -5.74 3.16
N VAL A 59 -20.18 -5.05 2.05
CA VAL A 59 -20.93 -3.87 1.61
C VAL A 59 -22.26 -4.25 0.94
N GLN A 60 -22.39 -5.45 0.34
CA GLN A 60 -23.63 -5.95 -0.25
C GLN A 60 -24.76 -6.00 0.79
N GLY A 61 -25.72 -5.08 0.67
CA GLY A 61 -26.88 -4.96 1.57
C GLY A 61 -26.77 -3.84 2.62
N GLN A 62 -25.62 -3.19 2.77
CA GLN A 62 -25.51 -2.00 3.60
C GLN A 62 -26.04 -0.77 2.85
N LYS A 63 -26.78 0.09 3.55
CA LYS A 63 -27.18 1.41 3.02
C LYS A 63 -25.96 2.31 2.95
N LYS A 64 -25.81 3.06 1.86
CA LYS A 64 -24.79 4.11 1.76
C LYS A 64 -25.09 5.17 2.81
N LYS A 65 -24.16 5.36 3.74
CA LYS A 65 -24.24 6.42 4.76
C LYS A 65 -24.14 7.79 4.08
N THR A 66 -24.79 8.79 4.66
CA THR A 66 -24.62 10.17 4.18
C THR A 66 -23.25 10.70 4.60
N LEU A 67 -22.81 11.80 3.97
CA LEU A 67 -21.50 12.37 4.26
C LEU A 67 -21.43 12.89 5.70
N GLU A 68 -22.53 13.42 6.23
CA GLU A 68 -22.67 13.89 7.61
C GLU A 68 -22.58 12.74 8.63
N GLU A 69 -23.05 11.54 8.28
CA GLU A 69 -22.93 10.33 9.10
C GLU A 69 -21.54 9.73 9.05
N MET A 70 -20.85 9.85 7.90
CA MET A 70 -19.49 9.33 7.71
C MET A 70 -18.42 10.22 8.32
N VAL A 71 -18.59 11.54 8.26
CA VAL A 71 -17.60 12.52 8.70
C VAL A 71 -17.89 12.93 10.16
N PRO A 72 -16.95 12.72 11.10
CA PRO A 72 -17.12 13.17 12.47
C PRO A 72 -17.39 14.67 12.57
N ARG A 73 -18.15 15.08 13.60
CA ARG A 73 -18.61 16.47 13.77
C ARG A 73 -17.47 17.49 13.82
N GLU A 74 -16.33 17.11 14.38
CA GLU A 74 -15.12 17.94 14.48
C GLU A 74 -14.57 18.36 13.11
N TYR A 75 -14.88 17.57 12.06
CA TYR A 75 -14.40 17.77 10.70
C TYR A 75 -15.44 18.36 9.76
N TRP A 76 -16.65 18.70 10.23
CA TRP A 76 -17.68 19.34 9.38
C TRP A 76 -17.25 20.70 8.82
N LYS A 77 -16.34 21.41 9.49
CA LYS A 77 -15.70 22.62 8.92
C LYS A 77 -14.96 22.35 7.59
N TYR A 78 -14.58 21.10 7.34
CA TYR A 78 -13.90 20.64 6.13
C TYR A 78 -14.80 19.75 5.26
N GLN A 79 -16.11 19.79 5.45
CA GLN A 79 -17.07 18.97 4.71
C GLN A 79 -16.84 19.02 3.20
N ARG A 80 -16.50 20.22 2.68
CA ARG A 80 -16.16 20.45 1.27
C ARG A 80 -15.04 19.55 0.75
N ILE A 81 -14.07 19.17 1.56
CA ILE A 81 -12.93 18.31 1.15
C ILE A 81 -13.39 16.87 0.92
N PHE A 82 -14.40 16.42 1.66
CA PHE A 82 -14.96 15.08 1.55
C PHE A 82 -15.99 14.96 0.42
N GLU A 83 -16.42 16.08 -0.17
CA GLU A 83 -17.28 16.06 -1.35
C GLU A 83 -16.54 15.44 -2.53
N LYS A 84 -17.20 14.48 -3.21
CA LYS A 84 -16.62 13.77 -4.36
C LYS A 84 -16.03 14.72 -5.40
N LYS A 85 -16.78 15.76 -5.78
CA LYS A 85 -16.36 16.75 -6.77
C LYS A 85 -15.08 17.49 -6.35
N ALA A 86 -14.94 17.82 -5.07
CA ALA A 86 -13.75 18.50 -4.58
C ALA A 86 -12.54 17.56 -4.48
N SER A 87 -12.76 16.29 -4.09
CA SER A 87 -11.69 15.28 -4.03
C SER A 87 -11.10 14.92 -5.39
N GLU A 88 -11.88 15.08 -6.47
CA GLU A 88 -11.45 14.82 -7.85
C GLU A 88 -10.70 16.02 -8.46
N CYS A 89 -10.75 17.19 -7.82
CA CYS A 89 -10.04 18.37 -8.27
C CYS A 89 -8.60 18.37 -7.73
N PHE A 90 -7.63 18.62 -8.61
CA PHE A 90 -6.27 18.91 -8.17
C PHE A 90 -6.24 20.17 -7.30
N PRO A 91 -5.35 20.22 -6.29
CA PRO A 91 -5.02 21.45 -5.61
C PRO A 91 -4.57 22.54 -6.60
N ILE A 92 -4.67 23.79 -6.16
CA ILE A 92 -4.15 24.92 -6.95
C ILE A 92 -2.64 24.74 -7.10
N LYS A 93 -2.12 24.90 -8.33
CA LYS A 93 -0.68 24.84 -8.58
C LYS A 93 0.03 25.95 -7.82
N HIS A 94 1.08 25.60 -7.09
CA HIS A 94 1.90 26.54 -6.35
C HIS A 94 3.27 26.77 -7.02
N PRO A 95 3.95 27.90 -6.74
CA PRO A 95 5.30 28.15 -7.24
C PRO A 95 6.35 27.13 -6.80
N TRP A 96 6.09 26.41 -5.70
CA TRP A 96 6.96 25.36 -5.16
C TRP A 96 6.56 23.94 -5.61
N ASP A 97 5.58 23.80 -6.51
CA ASP A 97 5.28 22.50 -7.11
C ASP A 97 6.40 22.11 -8.07
N ASN A 98 7.05 20.99 -7.79
CA ASN A 98 8.13 20.47 -8.62
C ASN A 98 7.57 19.90 -9.93
N ALA A 99 8.06 20.38 -11.06
CA ALA A 99 7.81 19.78 -12.36
C ALA A 99 8.84 18.67 -12.66
N ILE A 100 8.40 17.56 -13.25
CA ILE A 100 9.32 16.58 -13.83
C ILE A 100 9.61 17.03 -15.25
N GLU A 101 10.79 17.61 -15.46
CA GLU A 101 11.27 17.99 -16.78
C GLU A 101 11.93 16.77 -17.44
N LEU A 102 11.26 16.23 -18.45
CA LEU A 102 11.80 15.10 -19.21
C LEU A 102 12.84 15.61 -20.21
N LYS A 103 13.93 14.86 -20.37
CA LYS A 103 14.95 15.15 -21.37
C LYS A 103 14.39 14.97 -22.77
N GLU A 104 14.91 15.74 -23.71
CA GLU A 104 14.53 15.66 -25.12
C GLU A 104 14.80 14.25 -25.68
N GLY A 105 13.83 13.71 -26.43
CA GLY A 105 13.88 12.35 -26.97
C GLY A 105 13.40 11.24 -26.04
N TRP A 106 12.94 11.55 -24.82
CA TRP A 106 12.35 10.54 -23.92
C TRP A 106 11.06 9.95 -24.50
N LYS A 107 10.92 8.61 -24.40
CA LYS A 107 9.73 7.86 -24.80
C LYS A 107 9.19 7.06 -23.60
N PRO A 108 7.87 7.05 -23.37
CA PRO A 108 7.25 6.32 -22.26
C PRO A 108 7.38 4.80 -22.34
#